data_AF-A0A345IQW9-F1
#
_entry.id   AF-A0A345IQW9-F1
#
_cell.length_a   1.000
_cell.length_b   1.000
_cell.length_c   1.000
_cell.angle_alpha   90.00
_cell.angle_beta   90.00
_cell.angle_gamma   90.00
#
_symmetry.space_group_name_H-M   'P 1'
#
loop_
_entity.id
_entity.type
_entity.pdbx_description
1 polymer ?
#
loop_
_entity_poly.entity_id
_entity_poly.type
_entity_poly.pdbx_seq_one_letter_code
_entity_poly.pdbx_strand_id
1 'polypeptide(L)' 'MNLKQIRYALAVAEEQSFTRAAQRCHTVQSALSHQIAKLEE' A
#
# COMPACT_ATOMS: atom_id res chain seq x y z
N MET A 1 -4.15 12.45 -3.20
CA MET A 1 -2.94 11.76 -3.69
C MET A 1 -1.66 12.33 -3.03
N ASN A 2 -0.86 11.48 -2.38
CA ASN A 2 0.50 11.80 -1.90
C ASN A 2 1.53 10.72 -2.29
N LEU A 3 2.82 11.02 -2.17
CA LEU A 3 3.93 10.10 -2.53
C LEU A 3 3.96 8.78 -1.74
N LYS A 4 3.40 8.75 -0.53
CA LYS A 4 3.31 7.54 0.29
C LYS A 4 2.26 6.58 -0.29
N GLN A 5 1.12 7.10 -0.76
CA GLN A 5 0.08 6.31 -1.42
C GLN A 5 0.60 5.66 -2.71
N ILE A 6 1.32 6.42 -3.54
CA ILE A 6 1.92 5.89 -4.78
C ILE A 6 2.95 4.78 -4.46
N ARG A 7 3.80 4.97 -3.45
CA ARG A 7 4.75 3.94 -3.01
C ARG A 7 4.04 2.66 -2.55
N TYR A 8 2.94 2.79 -1.83
CA TYR A 8 2.15 1.64 -1.41
C TYR A 8 1.47 0.94 -2.59
N ALA A 9 0.96 1.70 -3.56
CA ALA A 9 0.35 1.14 -4.77
C ALA A 9 1.38 0.35 -5.59
N LEU A 10 2.59 0.89 -5.75
CA LEU A 10 3.69 0.18 -6.41
C LEU A 10 4.06 -1.12 -5.67
N ALA A 11 4.18 -1.06 -4.34
CA ALA A 11 4.48 -2.25 -3.53
C ALA A 11 3.39 -3.33 -3.67
N VAL A 12 2.10 -2.94 -3.73
CA VAL A 12 1.00 -3.91 -3.96
C VAL A 12 1.08 -4.52 -5.36
N ALA A 13 1.39 -3.71 -6.38
CA ALA A 13 1.51 -4.18 -7.76
C ALA A 13 2.67 -5.19 -7.91
N GLU A 14 3.81 -4.93 -7.27
CA GLU A 14 4.99 -5.80 -7.32
C GLU A 14 4.80 -7.09 -6.50
N GLU A 15 4.21 -7.01 -5.31
CA GLU A 15 4.05 -8.16 -4.42
C GLU A 15 2.81 -9.02 -4.73
N GLN A 16 1.86 -8.46 -5.49
CA GLN A 16 0.52 -9.02 -5.74
C GLN A 16 -0.20 -9.46 -4.45
N SER A 17 0.12 -8.83 -3.32
CA SER A 17 -0.37 -9.18 -1.99
C SER A 17 -0.26 -7.99 -1.06
N PHE A 18 -1.38 -7.57 -0.48
CA PHE A 18 -1.41 -6.49 0.51
C PHE A 18 -0.60 -6.83 1.76
N THR A 19 -0.58 -8.09 2.19
CA THR A 19 0.17 -8.52 3.37
C THR A 19 1.68 -8.43 3.12
N ARG A 20 2.17 -8.93 1.98
CA ARG A 20 3.60 -8.83 1.62
C ARG A 20 4.02 -7.38 1.36
N ALA A 21 3.19 -6.59 0.68
CA ALA A 21 3.43 -5.16 0.46
C ALA A 21 3.55 -4.40 1.80
N ALA A 22 2.69 -4.71 2.76
CA ALA A 22 2.74 -4.08 4.08
C ALA A 22 4.02 -4.44 4.85
N GLN A 23 4.43 -5.72 4.81
CA GLN A 23 5.69 -6.16 5.38
C GLN A 23 6.89 -5.44 4.76
N ARG A 24 6.94 -5.36 3.42
CA ARG A 24 8.00 -4.65 2.68
C ARG A 24 8.03 -3.15 2.97
N CYS A 25 6.86 -2.53 3.17
CA CYS A 25 6.73 -1.13 3.52
C CYS A 25 6.84 -0.85 5.04
N HIS A 26 7.17 -1.86 5.85
CA HIS A 26 7.27 -1.76 7.32
C HIS A 26 6.02 -1.13 7.97
N THR A 27 4.84 -1.57 7.52
CA THR A 27 3.55 -1.12 8.04
C THR A 27 2.64 -2.32 8.30
N VAL A 28 1.59 -2.12 9.09
CA VAL A 28 0.49 -3.08 9.17
C VAL A 28 -0.36 -3.04 7.91
N GLN A 29 -0.93 -4.19 7.53
CA GLN A 29 -1.70 -4.35 6.29
C GLN A 29 -2.95 -3.45 6.26
N SER A 30 -3.66 -3.30 7.39
CA SER A 30 -4.84 -2.43 7.49
C SER A 30 -4.54 -0.96 7.17
N ALA A 31 -3.41 -0.45 7.65
CA ALA A 31 -2.97 0.92 7.37
C ALA A 31 -2.59 1.10 5.89
N LEU A 32 -1.96 0.09 5.27
CA LEU A 32 -1.65 0.12 3.84
C LEU A 32 -2.93 0.14 3.00
N SER A 33 -3.87 -0.77 3.27
CA SER A 33 -5.16 -0.83 2.56
C SER A 33 -5.94 0.48 2.65
N HIS A 34 -5.98 1.11 3.83
CA HIS A 34 -6.64 2.41 3.99
C HIS A 34 -6.03 3.51 3.11
N GLN A 35 -4.70 3.50 2.93
CA GLN A 35 -4.03 4.48 2.08
C GLN A 35 -4.27 4.24 0.58
N ILE A 36 -4.45 2.98 0.17
CA ILE A 36 -4.83 2.61 -1.20
C ILE A 36 -6.28 3.01 -1.48
N ALA A 37 -7.22 2.73 -0.58
CA ALA A 37 -8.61 3.16 -0.74
C ALA A 37 -8.71 4.69 -0.92
N LYS A 38 -7.98 5.46 -0.09
CA LYS A 38 -7.86 6.93 -0.24
C LYS A 38 -7.14 7.41 -1.51
N LEU A 39 -6.48 6.51 -2.25
CA LEU A 39 -5.87 6.83 -3.54
C LEU A 39 -6.85 6.58 -4.68
N GLU A 40 -7.79 5.65 -4.51
CA GLU A 40 -8.83 5.28 -5.48
C GLU A 40 -10.03 6.24 -5.48
N GLU A 41 -10.28 6.93 -4.35
CA GLU A 41 -11.21 8.08 -4.25
C GLU A 41 -10.71 9.32 -5.01
#